data_AF-A0A0G1WU51-F1
#
_entry.id   AF-A0A0G1WU51-F1
#
_cell.length_a   1.000
_cell.length_b   1.000
_cell.length_c   1.000
_cell.angle_alpha   90.00
_cell.angle_beta   90.00
_cell.angle_gamma   90.00
#
_symmetry.space_group_name_H-M   'P 1'
#
loop_
_entity.id
_entity.type
_entity.pdbx_description
1 polymer ?
#
loop_
_entity_poly.entity_id
_entity_poly.type
_entity_poly.pdbx_seq_one_letter_code
_entity_poly.pdbx_strand_id
1 'polypeptide(L)'
;MNIEYLEKNKVAFALATLFVAVLVVGIYSERIEVSRQTSEAYELSESALVSCRQDSDCMVVDYETCCADKRAINKEHFAEYRLRPDLQVDEEGQRICSVVTCPLFDEPIGAGCNAGRCELIFKAAEGGTACIQVITPARNPETGEIREFPTPCDVPEGWEVVRQAISD
;
A
#
# COMPACT_ATOMS: atom_id res chain seq x y z
N MET A 1 -29.50 -60.80 -46.21
CA MET A 1 -29.04 -59.88 -45.16
C MET A 1 -29.08 -58.48 -45.75
N ASN A 2 -30.06 -57.65 -45.37
CA ASN A 2 -30.47 -56.45 -46.11
C ASN A 2 -29.48 -55.28 -45.92
N ILE A 3 -28.83 -54.87 -47.01
CA ILE A 3 -27.92 -53.72 -47.09
C ILE A 3 -28.66 -52.41 -46.68
N GLU A 4 -29.96 -52.33 -46.93
CA GLU A 4 -30.83 -51.22 -46.53
C GLU A 4 -30.96 -51.04 -45.01
N TYR A 5 -30.80 -52.12 -44.24
CA TYR A 5 -30.82 -52.08 -42.76
C TYR A 5 -29.49 -51.56 -42.20
N LEU A 6 -28.37 -51.87 -42.87
CA LEU A 6 -27.04 -51.39 -42.49
C LEU A 6 -26.85 -49.89 -42.75
N GLU A 7 -27.41 -49.35 -43.84
CA GLU A 7 -27.32 -47.91 -44.14
C GLU A 7 -28.14 -47.06 -43.16
N LYS A 8 -29.38 -47.47 -42.84
CA LYS A 8 -30.23 -46.76 -41.87
C LYS A 8 -29.59 -46.68 -40.48
N ASN A 9 -28.88 -47.74 -40.07
CA ASN A 9 -28.21 -47.79 -38.77
C ASN A 9 -26.95 -46.89 -38.71
N LYS A 10 -26.24 -46.72 -39.83
CA LYS A 10 -25.10 -45.80 -39.93
C LYS A 10 -25.53 -44.34 -39.86
N VAL A 11 -26.62 -43.99 -40.54
CA VAL A 11 -27.20 -42.64 -40.49
C VAL A 11 -27.71 -42.32 -39.09
N ALA A 12 -28.39 -43.26 -38.44
CA ALA A 12 -28.86 -43.09 -37.06
C ALA A 12 -27.70 -42.88 -36.08
N PHE A 13 -26.61 -43.65 -36.21
CA PHE A 13 -25.42 -43.50 -35.36
C PHE A 13 -24.71 -42.16 -35.59
N ALA A 14 -24.57 -41.73 -36.85
CA ALA A 14 -23.96 -40.44 -37.19
C ALA A 14 -24.76 -39.24 -36.66
N LEU A 15 -26.10 -39.30 -36.70
CA LEU A 15 -26.95 -38.26 -36.12
C LEU A 15 -26.87 -38.24 -34.59
N ALA A 16 -26.81 -39.42 -33.96
CA ALA A 16 -26.67 -39.52 -32.50
C ALA A 16 -25.32 -38.99 -32.00
N THR A 17 -24.20 -39.29 -32.68
CA THR A 17 -22.89 -38.77 -32.30
C THR A 17 -22.79 -37.26 -32.50
N LEU A 18 -23.41 -36.73 -33.56
CA LEU A 18 -23.44 -35.29 -33.82
C LEU A 18 -24.29 -34.56 -32.77
N PHE A 19 -25.42 -35.13 -32.36
CA PHE A 19 -26.24 -34.57 -31.29
C PHE A 19 -25.52 -34.58 -29.93
N VAL A 20 -24.85 -35.68 -29.58
CA VAL A 20 -24.04 -35.75 -28.35
C VAL A 20 -22.88 -34.75 -28.40
N ALA A 21 -22.21 -34.61 -29.55
CA ALA A 21 -21.14 -33.62 -29.70
C ALA A 21 -21.66 -32.19 -29.54
N VAL A 22 -22.84 -31.85 -30.08
CA VAL A 22 -23.47 -30.54 -29.90
C VAL A 22 -23.88 -30.30 -28.44
N LEU A 23 -24.45 -31.30 -27.76
CA LEU A 23 -24.78 -31.19 -26.33
C LEU A 23 -23.54 -31.02 -25.47
N VAL A 24 -22.49 -31.79 -25.74
CA VAL A 24 -21.20 -31.68 -25.05
C VAL A 24 -20.61 -30.30 -25.29
N VAL A 25 -20.49 -29.85 -26.55
CA VAL A 25 -19.99 -28.50 -26.86
C VAL A 25 -20.84 -27.41 -26.21
N GLY A 26 -22.17 -27.53 -26.19
CA GLY A 26 -23.08 -26.62 -25.50
C GLY A 26 -22.81 -26.54 -23.99
N ILE A 27 -22.70 -27.69 -23.32
CA ILE A 27 -22.36 -27.78 -21.89
C ILE A 27 -20.96 -27.21 -21.61
N TYR A 28 -20.00 -27.43 -22.51
CA TYR A 28 -18.65 -26.86 -22.39
C TYR A 28 -18.64 -25.35 -22.65
N SER A 29 -19.42 -24.82 -23.60
CA SER A 29 -19.51 -23.38 -23.84
C SER A 29 -20.16 -22.62 -22.69
N GLU A 30 -21.21 -23.17 -22.06
CA GLU A 30 -21.84 -22.57 -20.87
C GLU A 30 -20.86 -22.48 -19.69
N ARG A 31 -19.96 -23.46 -19.52
CA ARG A 31 -18.95 -23.42 -18.44
C ARG A 31 -17.85 -22.38 -18.65
N ILE A 32 -17.53 -22.04 -19.90
CA ILE A 32 -16.49 -21.04 -20.20
C ILE A 32 -16.98 -19.63 -19.83
N GLU A 33 -18.26 -19.31 -20.04
CA GLU A 33 -18.82 -18.01 -19.68
C GLU A 33 -18.84 -17.79 -18.15
N VAL A 34 -19.21 -18.82 -17.39
CA VAL A 34 -19.23 -18.76 -15.91
C VAL A 34 -17.82 -18.55 -15.33
N SER A 35 -16.81 -19.21 -15.89
CA SER A 35 -15.42 -19.08 -15.41
C SER A 35 -14.76 -17.74 -15.77
N ARG A 36 -15.15 -17.14 -16.91
CA ARG A 36 -14.72 -15.78 -17.27
C ARG A 36 -15.43 -14.69 -16.46
N GLN A 37 -16.73 -14.84 -16.19
CA GLN A 37 -17.46 -13.88 -15.36
C GLN A 37 -16.94 -13.83 -13.92
N THR A 38 -16.50 -14.96 -13.37
CA THR A 38 -15.90 -14.99 -12.02
C THR A 38 -14.55 -14.29 -11.92
N SER A 39 -13.77 -14.22 -13.02
CA SER A 39 -12.48 -13.51 -13.00
C SER A 39 -12.61 -11.99 -13.16
N GLU A 40 -13.62 -11.49 -13.87
CA GLU A 40 -13.81 -10.04 -14.08
C GLU A 40 -14.63 -9.35 -12.96
N ALA A 41 -15.32 -10.10 -12.09
CA ALA A 41 -16.26 -9.55 -11.10
C ALA A 41 -15.76 -9.50 -9.64
N TYR A 42 -14.52 -9.92 -9.35
CA TYR A 42 -13.97 -9.87 -7.99
C TYR A 42 -12.44 -9.73 -8.01
N GLU A 43 -11.97 -8.69 -8.68
CA GLU A 43 -10.59 -8.24 -8.50
C GLU A 43 -10.67 -6.76 -8.20
N LEU A 44 -10.80 -6.42 -6.90
CA LEU A 44 -10.61 -5.05 -6.44
C LEU A 44 -9.18 -4.66 -6.80
N SER A 45 -9.04 -4.02 -7.96
CA SER A 45 -7.74 -3.54 -8.42
C SER A 45 -7.21 -2.51 -7.43
N GLU A 46 -5.89 -2.43 -7.29
CA GLU A 46 -5.24 -1.44 -6.42
C GLU A 46 -5.71 0.00 -6.73
N SER A 47 -6.08 0.27 -7.98
CA SER A 47 -6.62 1.56 -8.40
C SER A 47 -8.01 1.88 -7.82
N ALA A 48 -8.85 0.86 -7.61
CA ALA A 48 -10.16 1.02 -7.00
C ALA A 48 -10.05 1.31 -5.50
N LEU A 49 -9.12 0.62 -4.82
CA LEU A 49 -8.86 0.77 -3.39
C LEU A 49 -8.56 2.22 -2.97
N VAL A 50 -7.94 2.99 -3.86
CA VAL A 50 -7.51 4.38 -3.59
C VAL A 50 -8.33 5.42 -4.34
N SER A 51 -9.37 5.05 -5.09
CA SER A 51 -10.18 6.01 -5.86
C SER A 51 -11.06 6.85 -4.94
N CYS A 52 -11.16 8.17 -5.15
CA CYS A 52 -11.97 9.07 -4.31
C CYS A 52 -12.62 10.21 -5.08
N ARG A 53 -13.65 10.83 -4.48
CA ARG A 53 -14.28 12.07 -4.99
C ARG A 53 -14.04 13.27 -4.08
N GLN A 54 -13.93 13.04 -2.78
CA GLN A 54 -13.73 14.06 -1.76
C GLN A 54 -12.90 13.54 -0.58
N ASP A 55 -12.30 14.44 0.20
CA ASP A 55 -11.40 14.07 1.31
C ASP A 55 -12.03 13.10 2.32
N SER A 56 -13.32 13.25 2.61
CA SER A 56 -14.04 12.39 3.54
C SER A 56 -14.19 10.94 3.08
N ASP A 57 -13.87 10.64 1.82
CA ASP A 57 -13.85 9.28 1.29
C ASP A 57 -12.60 8.54 1.73
N CYS A 58 -11.52 9.27 2.03
CA CYS A 58 -10.22 8.71 2.35
C CYS A 58 -10.04 8.49 3.84
N MET A 59 -9.38 7.39 4.20
CA MET A 59 -9.00 7.08 5.58
C MET A 59 -7.59 6.50 5.64
N VAL A 60 -6.97 6.65 6.81
CA VAL A 60 -5.66 6.07 7.11
C VAL A 60 -5.83 4.64 7.61
N VAL A 61 -5.06 3.71 7.05
CA VAL A 61 -4.99 2.29 7.46
C VAL A 61 -3.55 1.87 7.69
N ASP A 62 -3.38 0.79 8.46
CA ASP A 62 -2.08 0.17 8.76
C ASP A 62 -1.72 -0.88 7.71
N TYR A 63 -0.41 -1.08 7.49
CA TYR A 63 0.12 -2.30 6.88
C TYR A 63 0.35 -3.37 7.96
N GLU A 64 0.15 -4.65 7.62
CA GLU A 64 0.25 -5.76 8.58
C GLU A 64 1.70 -6.17 8.88
N THR A 65 2.63 -5.99 7.93
CA THR A 65 3.93 -6.68 7.95
C THR A 65 5.18 -5.79 7.93
N CYS A 66 5.08 -4.46 7.91
CA CYS A 66 6.25 -3.58 8.06
C CYS A 66 5.96 -2.37 8.96
N CYS A 67 7.02 -1.87 9.59
CA CYS A 67 7.01 -0.89 10.67
C CYS A 67 6.05 0.29 10.49
N ALA A 68 4.98 0.37 11.28
CA ALA A 68 4.10 1.55 11.45
C ALA A 68 3.67 2.27 10.16
N ASP A 69 3.84 1.64 9.00
CA ASP A 69 3.61 2.27 7.72
C ASP A 69 2.10 2.43 7.57
N LYS A 70 1.72 3.63 7.14
CA LYS A 70 0.33 4.01 6.93
C LYS A 70 0.03 4.03 5.43
N ARG A 71 -1.23 3.84 5.08
CA ARG A 71 -1.74 4.04 3.71
C ARG A 71 -3.03 4.83 3.74
N ALA A 72 -3.28 5.61 2.70
CA ALA A 72 -4.59 6.20 2.44
C ALA A 72 -5.39 5.30 1.49
N ILE A 73 -6.60 4.91 1.90
CA ILE A 73 -7.54 4.15 1.06
C ILE A 73 -8.92 4.81 1.09
N ASN A 74 -9.77 4.46 0.14
CA ASN A 74 -11.19 4.78 0.23
C ASN A 74 -11.85 3.90 1.30
N LYS A 75 -12.56 4.54 2.23
CA LYS A 75 -13.26 3.90 3.36
C LYS A 75 -14.29 2.85 2.93
N GLU A 76 -14.86 2.97 1.73
CA GLU A 76 -15.79 1.99 1.16
C GLU A 76 -15.13 0.60 1.04
N HIS A 77 -13.83 0.57 0.79
CA HIS A 77 -13.06 -0.66 0.60
C HIS A 77 -12.36 -1.13 1.87
N PHE A 78 -12.58 -0.50 3.03
CA PHE A 78 -11.91 -0.86 4.29
C PHE A 78 -12.17 -2.30 4.73
N ALA A 79 -13.40 -2.78 4.60
CA ALA A 79 -13.76 -4.15 4.98
C ALA A 79 -13.01 -5.17 4.11
N GLU A 80 -12.88 -4.90 2.82
CA GLU A 80 -12.17 -5.76 1.88
C GLU A 80 -10.66 -5.70 2.10
N TYR A 81 -10.10 -4.49 2.29
CA TYR A 81 -8.69 -4.27 2.62
C TYR A 81 -8.24 -5.13 3.82
N ARG A 82 -9.03 -5.14 4.90
CA ARG A 82 -8.74 -5.93 6.11
C ARG A 82 -8.74 -7.45 5.88
N LEU A 83 -9.47 -7.93 4.89
CA LEU A 83 -9.58 -9.36 4.58
C LEU A 83 -8.55 -9.81 3.54
N ARG A 84 -7.74 -8.88 3.02
CA ARG A 84 -6.79 -9.08 1.93
C ARG A 84 -5.37 -8.71 2.36
N PRO A 85 -4.63 -9.62 3.02
CA PRO A 85 -3.23 -9.38 3.41
C PRO A 85 -2.32 -9.05 2.22
N ASP A 86 -2.69 -9.49 1.03
CA ASP A 86 -2.02 -9.20 -0.23
C ASP A 86 -2.11 -7.72 -0.66
N LEU A 87 -3.10 -6.97 -0.17
CA LEU A 87 -3.21 -5.52 -0.37
C LEU A 87 -2.48 -4.71 0.74
N GLN A 88 -2.03 -5.42 1.78
CA GLN A 88 -1.34 -4.90 2.95
C GLN A 88 0.17 -5.13 2.88
N VAL A 89 0.67 -5.42 1.67
CA VAL A 89 2.09 -5.48 1.33
C VAL A 89 2.35 -4.50 0.18
N ASP A 90 3.41 -3.73 0.26
CA ASP A 90 3.94 -2.99 -0.88
C ASP A 90 4.79 -3.94 -1.76
N GLU A 91 4.87 -3.66 -3.07
CA GLU A 91 5.67 -4.47 -4.01
C GLU A 91 7.17 -4.48 -3.66
N GLU A 92 7.64 -3.58 -2.79
CA GLU A 92 9.04 -3.41 -2.39
C GLU A 92 9.36 -3.89 -0.95
N GLY A 93 8.39 -3.93 -0.03
CA GLY A 93 8.60 -4.28 1.38
C GLY A 93 8.76 -5.76 1.67
N GLN A 94 8.68 -6.63 0.66
CA GLN A 94 9.17 -8.01 0.82
C GLN A 94 10.69 -8.09 0.95
N ARG A 95 11.46 -7.06 0.56
CA ARG A 95 12.93 -7.05 0.70
C ARG A 95 13.48 -6.18 1.83
N ILE A 96 12.67 -5.30 2.42
CA ILE A 96 13.19 -4.27 3.35
C ILE A 96 12.91 -4.60 4.82
N CYS A 97 11.92 -5.44 5.16
CA CYS A 97 11.58 -5.74 6.57
C CYS A 97 12.53 -6.74 7.28
N SER A 98 13.80 -6.82 6.87
CA SER A 98 14.85 -7.56 7.59
C SER A 98 16.12 -6.74 7.83
N VAL A 99 16.20 -5.51 7.35
CA VAL A 99 17.38 -4.66 7.51
C VAL A 99 16.89 -3.22 7.71
N VAL A 100 17.37 -2.59 8.78
CA VAL A 100 17.16 -1.18 9.19
C VAL A 100 16.11 -1.00 10.30
N THR A 101 16.60 -0.55 11.45
CA THR A 101 15.82 0.11 12.51
C THR A 101 14.94 1.19 11.91
N CYS A 102 13.64 1.01 12.02
CA CYS A 102 12.64 1.85 11.38
C CYS A 102 12.78 3.31 11.86
N PRO A 103 13.03 4.27 10.95
CA PRO A 103 13.03 5.68 11.29
C PRO A 103 11.58 6.10 11.59
N LEU A 104 11.26 6.27 12.87
CA LEU A 104 10.05 6.94 13.34
C LEU A 104 10.10 8.41 12.90
N PHE A 105 9.74 8.73 11.67
CA PHE A 105 9.61 10.12 11.24
C PHE A 105 8.28 10.33 10.51
N ASP A 106 7.45 11.12 11.19
CA ASP A 106 6.18 11.73 10.80
C ASP A 106 4.98 10.79 10.60
N GLU A 107 4.24 10.56 11.70
CA GLU A 107 2.86 10.05 11.60
C GLU A 107 2.02 11.00 10.71
N PRO A 108 1.27 10.48 9.72
CA PRO A 108 0.41 11.31 8.90
C PRO A 108 -0.69 11.93 9.77
N ILE A 109 -1.02 13.20 9.51
CA ILE A 109 -2.13 13.89 10.19
C ILE A 109 -3.48 13.33 9.71
N GLY A 110 -3.53 12.78 8.49
CA GLY A 110 -4.73 12.18 7.93
C GLY A 110 -4.56 11.67 6.51
N ALA A 111 -5.69 11.51 5.83
CA ALA A 111 -5.76 11.16 4.41
C ALA A 111 -6.68 12.15 3.69
N GLY A 112 -6.42 12.40 2.41
CA GLY A 112 -7.21 13.30 1.58
C GLY A 112 -7.29 12.83 0.14
N CYS A 113 -8.19 13.44 -0.63
CA CYS A 113 -8.41 13.12 -2.02
C CYS A 113 -7.65 14.09 -2.91
N ASN A 114 -6.56 13.62 -3.51
CA ASN A 114 -5.75 14.39 -4.44
C ASN A 114 -5.87 13.79 -5.85
N ALA A 115 -6.31 14.58 -6.83
CA ALA A 115 -6.45 14.14 -8.22
C ALA A 115 -7.27 12.84 -8.40
N GLY A 116 -8.28 12.62 -7.55
CA GLY A 116 -9.12 11.41 -7.57
C GLY A 116 -8.48 10.18 -6.93
N ARG A 117 -7.36 10.36 -6.20
CA ARG A 117 -6.65 9.31 -5.49
C ARG A 117 -6.48 9.67 -4.00
N CYS A 118 -6.70 8.70 -3.13
CA CYS A 118 -6.46 8.84 -1.70
C CYS A 118 -4.95 8.86 -1.43
N GLU A 119 -4.51 9.93 -0.77
CA GLU A 119 -3.12 10.17 -0.42
C GLU A 119 -3.01 10.53 1.07
N LEU A 120 -1.85 10.21 1.67
CA LEU A 120 -1.56 10.60 3.05
C LEU A 120 -1.27 12.11 3.12
N ILE A 121 -1.81 12.75 4.14
CA ILE A 121 -1.54 14.15 4.46
C ILE A 121 -0.54 14.18 5.61
N PHE A 122 0.67 14.66 5.34
CA PHE A 122 1.69 14.88 6.35
C PHE A 122 1.66 16.32 6.85
N LYS A 123 2.11 16.52 8.10
CA LYS A 123 2.42 17.88 8.55
C LYS A 123 3.52 18.40 7.65
N ALA A 124 3.31 19.54 6.99
CA ALA A 124 4.42 20.22 6.34
C ALA A 124 5.51 20.43 7.40
N ALA A 125 6.70 19.87 7.16
CA ALA A 125 7.88 20.25 7.92
C ALA A 125 8.04 21.76 7.68
N GLU A 126 7.60 22.55 8.65
CA GLU A 126 7.82 23.99 8.70
C GLU A 126 9.32 24.20 8.43
N GLY A 127 9.65 24.75 7.27
CA GLY A 127 11.01 25.11 6.87
C GLY A 127 11.56 26.29 7.67
N GLY A 128 11.28 26.35 8.96
CA GLY A 128 12.04 27.14 9.92
C GLY A 128 13.14 26.24 10.44
N THR A 129 14.39 26.71 10.44
CA THR A 129 15.55 26.03 11.02
C THR A 129 15.17 25.46 12.38
N ALA A 130 14.91 24.14 12.44
CA ALA A 130 14.51 23.49 13.67
C ALA A 130 15.74 23.43 14.58
N CYS A 131 15.96 24.50 15.33
CA CYS A 131 16.98 24.56 16.35
C CYS A 131 16.60 23.55 17.43
N ILE A 132 17.42 22.52 17.58
CA ILE A 132 17.23 21.49 18.60
C ILE A 132 17.19 22.15 19.98
N GLN A 133 16.14 21.84 20.76
CA GLN A 133 15.84 22.49 22.04
C GLN A 133 16.65 21.84 23.17
N VAL A 134 17.98 21.98 23.12
CA VAL A 134 18.90 21.42 24.12
C VAL A 134 19.80 22.53 24.63
N ILE A 135 19.86 22.67 25.96
CA ILE A 135 20.74 23.61 26.63
C ILE A 135 22.18 23.29 26.24
N THR A 136 22.84 24.26 25.61
CA THR A 136 24.15 24.09 24.99
C THR A 136 25.16 24.96 25.72
N PRO A 137 26.08 24.38 26.52
CA PRO A 137 27.17 25.14 27.10
C PRO A 137 28.22 25.49 26.02
N ALA A 138 28.63 26.75 25.94
CA ALA A 138 29.65 27.22 25.03
C ALA A 138 30.65 28.16 25.72
N ARG A 139 31.90 28.15 25.24
CA ARG A 139 33.02 28.93 25.75
C ARG A 139 33.38 30.05 24.77
N ASN A 140 33.55 31.25 25.29
CA ASN A 140 34.18 32.35 24.55
C ASN A 140 35.71 32.14 24.52
N PRO A 141 36.35 31.95 23.36
CA PRO A 141 37.80 31.73 23.28
C PRO A 141 38.63 32.98 23.64
N GLU A 142 38.07 34.18 23.53
CA GLU A 142 38.76 35.44 23.86
C GLU A 142 38.84 35.70 25.36
N THR A 143 37.78 35.34 26.10
CA THR A 143 37.66 35.62 27.55
C THR A 143 37.80 34.38 28.43
N GLY A 144 37.62 33.18 27.85
CA GLY A 144 37.56 31.91 28.57
C GLY A 144 36.23 31.66 29.30
N GLU A 145 35.27 32.59 29.25
CA GLU A 145 33.96 32.48 29.88
C GLU A 145 33.14 31.32 29.31
N ILE A 146 32.42 30.58 30.17
CA ILE A 146 31.48 29.53 29.76
C ILE A 146 30.07 29.97 30.14
N ARG A 147 29.13 29.84 29.20
CA ARG A 147 27.70 30.10 29.41
C ARG A 147 26.84 29.01 28.80
N GLU A 148 25.65 28.85 29.35
CA GLU A 148 24.61 27.98 28.81
C GLU A 148 23.68 28.77 27.91
N PHE A 149 23.43 28.23 26.72
CA PHE A 149 22.52 28.79 25.74
C PHE A 149 21.28 27.89 25.62
N PRO A 150 20.05 28.42 25.51
CA PRO A 150 18.84 27.61 25.44
C PRO A 150 18.83 26.60 24.29
N THR A 151 19.46 26.96 23.16
CA THR A 151 19.64 26.11 21.99
C THR A 151 21.04 26.29 21.38
N PRO A 152 21.53 25.35 20.54
CA PRO A 152 22.78 25.55 19.80
C PRO A 152 22.75 26.74 18.82
N CYS A 153 21.56 27.17 18.41
CA CYS A 153 21.40 28.33 17.52
C CYS A 153 21.58 29.67 18.24
N ASP A 154 21.42 29.69 19.56
CA ASP A 154 21.61 30.89 20.38
C ASP A 154 23.09 31.13 20.72
N VAL A 155 23.97 30.17 20.40
CA VAL A 155 25.42 30.29 20.61
C VAL A 155 25.97 31.32 19.60
N PRO A 156 26.58 32.43 20.06
CA PRO A 156 27.13 33.44 19.17
C PRO A 156 28.24 32.88 18.27
N GLU A 157 28.35 33.42 17.06
CA GLU A 157 29.42 33.06 16.15
C GLU A 157 30.80 33.25 16.79
N GLY A 158 31.68 32.25 16.64
CA GLY A 158 33.02 32.25 17.24
C GLY A 158 33.12 31.66 18.65
N TRP A 159 32.01 31.26 19.28
CA TRP A 159 32.04 30.54 20.55
C TRP A 159 32.19 29.01 20.33
N GLU A 160 32.91 28.34 21.23
CA GLU A 160 33.18 26.91 21.16
C GLU A 160 32.20 26.11 22.01
N VAL A 161 31.40 25.22 21.41
CA VAL A 161 30.49 24.33 22.16
C VAL A 161 31.30 23.34 23.01
N VAL A 162 31.03 23.34 24.31
CA VAL A 162 31.69 22.45 25.27
C VAL A 162 30.86 21.18 25.39
N ARG A 163 31.34 20.06 24.83
CA ARG A 163 30.71 18.77 25.09
C ARG A 163 31.03 18.35 26.52
N GLN A 164 30.03 18.29 27.40
CA GLN A 164 30.18 17.60 28.68
C GLN A 164 30.49 16.13 28.38
N ALA A 165 31.66 15.66 28.79
CA ALA A 165 31.93 14.24 28.81
C ALA A 165 30.97 13.63 29.82
N ILE A 166 30.00 12.87 29.34
CA ILE A 166 29.21 11.98 30.21
C ILE A 166 30.23 10.96 30.73
N SER A 167 30.60 11.09 32.00
CA SER A 167 31.22 9.98 32.72
C SER A 167 30.12 8.95 32.96
N ASP A 168 30.26 7.77 32.36
CA ASP A 168 29.42 6.58 32.58
C ASP A 168 29.26 6.25 34.07
#